data_AF-A0A8S1ZMY4-F1
#
_entry.id   AF-A0A8S1ZMY4-F1
#
_cell.length_a   1.000
_cell.length_b   1.000
_cell.length_c   1.000
_cell.angle_alpha   90.00
_cell.angle_beta   90.00
_cell.angle_gamma   90.00
#
_symmetry.space_group_name_H-M   'P 1'
#
loop_
_entity.id
_entity.type
_entity.pdbx_description
1 polymer ?
#
loop_
_entity_poly.entity_id
_entity_poly.type
_entity_poly.pdbx_seq_one_letter_code
_entity_poly.pdbx_strand_id
1 'polypeptide(L)'
;MIPSYDPNDTEAGLKLLEDLTTNAEAIQQQVLHQILSQNSGTQYLRAFLDGESDKNQQSFKNKVPVVNYDDIKPFIQRIADGESSDIVSAQPITELLTSSGTSAGKPKLMPSTAEELDRKTFFYSMLVPIMNK
;
A
#
# COMPACT_ATOMS: atom_id res chain seq x y z
N MET A 1 -3.55 9.36 1.01
CA MET A 1 -3.57 10.74 0.46
C MET A 1 -2.19 11.02 -0.13
N ILE A 2 -2.12 11.43 -1.40
CA ILE A 2 -0.87 11.81 -2.06
C ILE A 2 -0.77 13.34 -2.00
N PRO A 3 0.29 13.93 -1.43
CA PRO A 3 0.48 15.37 -1.44
C PRO A 3 0.56 15.91 -2.88
N SER A 4 -0.03 17.08 -3.12
CA SER A 4 0.10 17.80 -4.39
C SER A 4 1.17 18.89 -4.26
N TYR A 5 2.08 18.96 -5.23
CA TYR A 5 3.05 20.05 -5.38
C TYR A 5 3.46 20.17 -6.85
N ASP A 6 4.09 21.27 -7.25
CA ASP A 6 4.69 21.41 -8.58
C ASP A 6 6.10 20.80 -8.56
N PRO A 7 6.37 19.74 -9.35
CA PRO A 7 7.70 19.13 -9.43
C PRO A 7 8.81 20.07 -9.89
N ASN A 8 8.46 21.16 -10.59
CA ASN A 8 9.43 22.15 -11.06
C ASN A 8 9.75 23.21 -9.99
N ASP A 9 8.94 23.30 -8.93
CA ASP A 9 9.22 24.14 -7.77
C ASP A 9 10.13 23.39 -6.80
N THR A 10 11.43 23.65 -6.93
CA THR A 10 12.47 22.98 -6.13
C THR A 10 12.36 23.33 -4.65
N GLU A 11 11.99 24.57 -4.29
CA GLU A 11 11.85 24.98 -2.89
C GLU A 11 10.66 24.29 -2.24
N ALA A 12 9.51 24.28 -2.91
CA ALA A 12 8.32 23.58 -2.43
C ALA A 12 8.56 22.07 -2.29
N GLY A 13 9.25 21.45 -3.26
CA GLY A 13 9.58 20.03 -3.21
C GLY A 13 10.52 19.66 -2.06
N LEU A 14 11.56 20.45 -1.79
CA LEU A 14 12.47 20.23 -0.65
C LEU A 14 11.75 20.43 0.69
N LYS A 15 10.89 21.45 0.78
CA LYS A 15 10.06 21.68 1.97
C LYS A 15 9.11 20.52 2.23
N LEU A 16 8.47 20.00 1.18
CA LEU A 16 7.60 18.83 1.28
C LEU A 16 8.39 17.59 1.75
N LEU A 17 9.62 17.37 1.27
CA LEU A 17 10.47 16.28 1.78
C LEU A 17 10.71 16.41 3.28
N GLU A 18 11.08 17.61 3.73
CA GLU A 18 11.34 17.89 5.15
C GLU A 18 10.08 17.67 6.01
N ASP A 19 8.92 18.10 5.52
CA ASP A 19 7.64 17.90 6.21
C ASP A 19 7.29 16.41 6.31
N LEU A 20 7.49 15.64 5.23
CA LEU A 20 7.21 14.20 5.19
C LEU A 20 8.13 13.40 6.12
N THR A 21 9.41 13.76 6.21
CA THR A 21 10.40 13.06 7.06
C THR A 21 10.30 13.48 8.52
N THR A 22 9.98 14.75 8.81
CA THR A 22 9.80 15.27 10.17
C THR A 22 8.53 14.70 10.83
N ASN A 23 7.43 14.61 10.08
CA ASN A 23 6.12 14.20 10.61
C ASN A 23 5.80 12.70 10.39
N ALA A 24 6.84 11.87 10.22
CA ALA A 24 6.70 10.48 9.80
C ALA A 24 5.76 9.65 10.70
N GLU A 25 5.78 9.85 12.02
CA GLU A 25 4.90 9.12 12.94
C GLU A 25 3.42 9.39 12.66
N ALA A 26 3.03 10.67 12.63
CA ALA A 26 1.66 11.08 12.37
C ALA A 26 1.18 10.61 10.98
N ILE A 27 2.05 10.74 9.97
CA ILE A 27 1.76 10.28 8.62
C ILE A 27 1.56 8.76 8.58
N GLN A 28 2.41 7.96 9.24
CA GLN A 28 2.28 6.50 9.28
C GLN A 28 0.99 6.06 9.98
N GLN A 29 0.59 6.74 11.07
CA GLN A 29 -0.68 6.47 11.74
C GLN A 29 -1.88 6.74 10.80
N GLN A 30 -1.84 7.85 10.06
CA GLN A 30 -2.88 8.18 9.07
C GLN A 30 -2.92 7.17 7.91
N VAL A 31 -1.76 6.77 7.38
CA VAL A 31 -1.66 5.77 6.31
C VAL A 31 -2.27 4.45 6.75
N LEU A 32 -1.89 3.93 7.93
CA LEU A 32 -2.46 2.69 8.45
C LEU A 32 -3.98 2.81 8.64
N HIS A 33 -4.45 3.91 9.23
CA HIS A 33 -5.87 4.14 9.42
C HIS A 33 -6.64 4.16 8.09
N GLN A 34 -6.10 4.78 7.04
CA GLN A 34 -6.70 4.78 5.70
C GLN A 34 -6.77 3.37 5.11
N ILE A 35 -5.67 2.61 5.16
CA ILE A 35 -5.60 1.22 4.65
C ILE A 35 -6.66 0.37 5.36
N LEU A 36 -6.72 0.43 6.68
CA LEU A 36 -7.68 -0.36 7.46
C LEU A 36 -9.12 0.07 7.18
N SER A 37 -9.40 1.37 7.18
CA SER A 37 -10.76 1.89 6.96
C SER A 37 -11.30 1.47 5.59
N GLN A 38 -10.48 1.58 4.54
CA GLN A 38 -10.85 1.19 3.18
C GLN A 38 -11.00 -0.32 3.02
N ASN A 39 -10.06 -1.11 3.56
CA ASN A 39 -9.96 -2.53 3.26
C ASN A 39 -10.61 -3.42 4.33
N SER A 40 -11.20 -2.87 5.39
CA SER A 40 -11.71 -3.69 6.49
C SER A 40 -12.86 -4.64 6.15
N GLY A 41 -13.49 -4.46 4.98
CA GLY A 41 -14.51 -5.34 4.45
C GLY A 41 -13.96 -6.48 3.57
N THR A 42 -12.66 -6.47 3.24
CA THR A 42 -12.07 -7.48 2.36
C THR A 42 -12.01 -8.84 3.03
N GLN A 43 -12.02 -9.91 2.24
CA GLN A 43 -12.00 -11.28 2.76
C GLN A 43 -10.82 -11.50 3.72
N TYR A 44 -9.64 -11.00 3.35
CA TYR A 44 -8.43 -11.15 4.15
C TYR A 44 -8.53 -10.43 5.50
N LEU A 45 -8.85 -9.13 5.52
CA LEU A 45 -8.89 -8.40 6.78
C LEU A 45 -10.07 -8.79 7.67
N ARG A 46 -11.20 -9.19 7.09
CA ARG A 46 -12.33 -9.73 7.87
C ARG A 46 -11.94 -10.99 8.65
N ALA A 47 -11.09 -11.85 8.09
CA ALA A 47 -10.66 -13.06 8.79
C ALA A 47 -9.95 -12.77 10.14
N PHE A 48 -9.42 -11.55 10.34
CA PHE A 48 -8.69 -11.16 11.54
C PHE A 48 -9.37 -10.04 12.35
N LEU A 49 -10.12 -9.16 11.69
CA LEU A 49 -10.65 -7.93 12.29
C LEU A 49 -12.19 -7.87 12.32
N ASP A 50 -12.90 -8.92 11.90
CA ASP A 50 -14.37 -8.94 12.02
C ASP A 50 -14.80 -8.88 13.50
N GLY A 51 -15.83 -8.09 13.80
CA GLY A 51 -16.31 -7.85 15.16
C GLY A 51 -15.52 -6.86 16.03
N GLU A 52 -14.43 -6.25 15.53
CA GLU A 52 -13.75 -5.17 16.25
C GLU A 52 -14.56 -3.87 16.18
N SER A 53 -14.87 -3.29 17.35
CA SER A 53 -15.57 -2.00 17.44
C SER A 53 -14.76 -0.84 16.87
N ASP A 54 -13.43 -0.90 17.03
CA ASP A 54 -12.48 0.05 16.48
C ASP A 54 -11.36 -0.67 15.73
N LYS A 55 -11.38 -0.57 14.40
CA LYS A 55 -10.33 -1.13 13.53
C LYS A 55 -9.11 -0.21 13.54
N ASN A 56 -8.46 -0.15 14.69
CA ASN A 56 -7.37 0.75 15.00
C ASN A 56 -6.00 0.05 14.95
N GLN A 57 -4.93 0.82 15.16
CA GLN A 57 -3.56 0.33 15.13
C GLN A 57 -3.30 -0.83 16.11
N GLN A 58 -3.93 -0.80 17.30
CA GLN A 58 -3.71 -1.81 18.32
C GLN A 58 -4.34 -3.15 17.91
N SER A 59 -5.58 -3.14 17.40
CA SER A 59 -6.24 -4.33 16.88
C SER A 59 -5.50 -4.92 15.69
N PHE A 60 -5.00 -4.08 14.78
CA PHE A 60 -4.15 -4.53 13.68
C PHE A 60 -2.90 -5.27 14.17
N LYS A 61 -2.13 -4.65 15.09
CA LYS A 61 -0.91 -5.25 15.65
C LYS A 61 -1.16 -6.57 16.39
N ASN A 62 -2.30 -6.70 17.06
CA ASN A 62 -2.61 -7.86 17.88
C ASN A 62 -3.21 -9.04 17.08
N LYS A 63 -3.92 -8.76 15.99
CA LYS A 63 -4.74 -9.78 15.30
C LYS A 63 -4.28 -10.13 13.89
N VAL A 64 -3.67 -9.19 13.16
CA VAL A 64 -3.21 -9.45 11.80
C VAL A 64 -1.80 -10.04 11.86
N PRO A 65 -1.58 -11.28 11.38
CA PRO A 65 -0.29 -11.93 11.49
C PRO A 65 0.74 -11.31 10.54
N VAL A 66 2.01 -11.40 10.92
CA VAL A 66 3.12 -11.21 9.98
C VAL A 66 3.18 -12.44 9.08
N VAL A 67 3.17 -12.24 7.76
CA VAL A 67 3.06 -13.32 6.77
C VAL A 67 4.21 -13.30 5.76
N ASN A 68 4.50 -14.47 5.20
CA ASN A 68 5.35 -14.64 4.02
C ASN A 68 4.51 -14.67 2.74
N TYR A 69 5.17 -14.62 1.58
CA TYR A 69 4.50 -14.70 0.29
C TYR A 69 3.68 -15.99 0.12
N ASP A 70 4.20 -17.12 0.59
CA ASP A 70 3.52 -18.41 0.42
C ASP A 70 2.22 -18.51 1.21
N ASP A 71 2.09 -17.77 2.32
CA ASP A 71 0.86 -17.71 3.12
C ASP A 71 -0.26 -16.93 2.38
N ILE A 72 0.12 -15.95 1.56
CA ILE A 72 -0.82 -15.07 0.83
C ILE A 72 -0.99 -15.42 -0.65
N LYS A 73 -0.10 -16.24 -1.20
CA LYS A 73 -0.13 -16.71 -2.59
C LYS A 73 -1.48 -17.31 -3.01
N PRO A 74 -2.22 -18.08 -2.18
CA PRO A 74 -3.54 -18.58 -2.56
C PRO A 74 -4.55 -17.48 -2.89
N PHE A 75 -4.52 -16.36 -2.16
CA PHE A 75 -5.40 -15.22 -2.43
C PHE A 75 -5.02 -14.50 -3.73
N ILE A 76 -3.72 -14.34 -3.98
CA ILE A 76 -3.21 -13.74 -5.21
C ILE A 76 -3.56 -14.59 -6.43
N GLN A 77 -3.43 -15.91 -6.33
CA GLN A 77 -3.76 -16.82 -7.44
C GLN A 77 -5.25 -16.74 -7.81
N ARG A 78 -6.14 -16.66 -6.81
CA ARG A 78 -7.58 -16.47 -7.04
C ARG A 78 -7.88 -15.19 -7.84
N ILE A 79 -7.20 -14.09 -7.51
CA ILE A 79 -7.31 -12.83 -8.26
C ILE A 79 -6.77 -13.00 -9.68
N ALA A 80 -5.62 -13.68 -9.85
CA ALA A 80 -5.04 -13.98 -11.16
C ALA A 80 -5.95 -14.86 -12.03
N ASP A 81 -6.72 -15.75 -11.40
CA ASP A 81 -7.69 -16.63 -12.05
C ASP A 81 -9.03 -15.93 -12.35
N GLY A 82 -9.16 -14.64 -11.99
CA GLY A 82 -10.30 -13.78 -12.34
C GLY A 82 -11.30 -13.52 -11.22
N GLU A 83 -11.03 -13.93 -9.97
CA GLU A 83 -11.87 -13.55 -8.83
C GLU A 83 -11.75 -12.06 -8.47
N SER A 84 -12.73 -11.54 -7.72
CA SER A 84 -12.77 -10.14 -7.30
C SER A 84 -11.54 -9.74 -6.47
N SER A 85 -11.14 -8.48 -6.61
CA SER A 85 -10.09 -7.85 -5.81
C SER A 85 -10.42 -7.77 -4.32
N ASP A 86 -11.72 -7.79 -3.97
CA ASP A 86 -12.23 -7.71 -2.59
C ASP A 86 -11.71 -8.84 -1.69
N ILE A 87 -11.04 -9.83 -2.26
CA ILE A 87 -10.27 -10.83 -1.51
C ILE A 87 -9.21 -10.14 -0.62
N VAL A 88 -8.48 -9.15 -1.15
CA VAL A 88 -7.37 -8.48 -0.44
C VAL A 88 -7.45 -6.95 -0.46
N SER A 89 -8.17 -6.35 -1.42
CA SER A 89 -8.24 -4.91 -1.64
C SER A 89 -9.67 -4.49 -2.01
N ALA A 90 -10.19 -3.45 -1.36
CA ALA A 90 -11.46 -2.83 -1.74
C ALA A 90 -11.37 -2.02 -3.04
N GLN A 91 -10.15 -1.68 -3.48
CA GLN A 91 -9.89 -1.11 -4.79
C GLN A 91 -9.61 -2.21 -5.81
N PRO A 92 -10.06 -2.07 -7.07
CA PRO A 92 -9.72 -3.01 -8.13
C PRO A 92 -8.21 -3.16 -8.30
N ILE A 93 -7.73 -4.40 -8.31
CA ILE A 93 -6.39 -4.75 -8.76
C ILE A 93 -6.36 -4.62 -10.27
N THR A 94 -5.52 -3.71 -10.77
CA THR A 94 -5.39 -3.39 -12.20
C THR A 94 -4.27 -4.16 -12.86
N GLU A 95 -3.27 -4.60 -12.09
CA GLU A 95 -2.10 -5.31 -12.59
C GLU A 95 -1.50 -6.26 -11.54
N LEU A 96 -0.78 -7.28 -12.01
CA LEU A 96 0.04 -8.18 -11.19
C LEU A 96 1.51 -7.99 -11.57
N LEU A 97 2.24 -7.27 -10.73
CA LEU A 97 3.65 -6.97 -10.95
C LEU A 97 4.53 -8.17 -10.60
N THR A 98 5.53 -8.47 -11.42
CA THR A 98 6.49 -9.55 -11.14
C THR A 98 7.67 -9.04 -10.34
N SER A 99 7.94 -9.68 -9.20
CA SER A 99 9.17 -9.43 -8.43
C SER A 99 10.33 -10.26 -8.98
N SER A 100 11.57 -9.77 -8.83
CA SER A 100 12.78 -10.56 -9.12
C SER A 100 12.94 -11.78 -8.20
N GLY A 101 12.35 -11.74 -7.00
CA GLY A 101 12.30 -12.86 -6.08
C GLY A 101 11.29 -13.93 -6.53
N THR A 102 11.62 -15.20 -6.25
CA THR A 102 10.81 -16.35 -6.66
C THR A 102 10.20 -17.10 -5.48
N SER A 103 9.07 -17.78 -5.70
CA SER A 103 8.51 -18.83 -4.84
C SER A 103 8.35 -20.09 -5.70
N ALA A 104 8.98 -21.20 -5.27
CA ALA A 104 9.03 -22.46 -6.02
C ALA A 104 9.47 -22.28 -7.50
N GLY A 105 10.51 -21.47 -7.73
CA GLY A 105 11.07 -21.23 -9.07
C GLY A 105 10.25 -20.32 -9.99
N LYS A 106 9.09 -19.81 -9.54
CA LYS A 106 8.28 -18.84 -10.30
C LYS A 106 8.39 -17.44 -9.68
N PRO A 107 8.42 -16.36 -10.49
CA PRO A 107 8.37 -15.00 -9.98
C PRO A 107 7.15 -14.78 -9.08
N LYS A 108 7.33 -14.01 -8.01
CA LYS A 108 6.20 -13.59 -7.15
C LYS A 108 5.37 -12.55 -7.88
N LEU A 109 4.05 -12.71 -7.84
CA LEU A 109 3.06 -11.79 -8.40
C LEU A 109 2.62 -10.84 -7.27
N MET A 110 2.68 -9.53 -7.50
CA MET A 110 2.33 -8.51 -6.52
C MET A 110 1.13 -7.70 -7.05
N PRO A 111 -0.06 -7.84 -6.44
CA PRO A 111 -1.23 -7.05 -6.81
C PRO A 111 -0.97 -5.55 -6.65
N SER A 112 -1.36 -4.77 -7.65
CA SER A 112 -1.23 -3.32 -7.66
C SER A 112 -2.53 -2.67 -8.15
N THR A 113 -2.83 -1.49 -7.61
CA THR A 113 -4.04 -0.70 -7.90
C THR A 113 -3.64 0.55 -8.68
N ALA A 114 -4.61 1.23 -9.30
CA ALA A 114 -4.35 2.52 -9.94
C ALA A 114 -3.79 3.58 -8.96
N GLU A 115 -4.29 3.63 -7.72
CA GLU A 115 -3.78 4.56 -6.70
C GLU A 115 -2.32 4.27 -6.33
N GLU A 116 -1.88 3.02 -6.42
CA GLU A 116 -0.47 2.66 -6.19
C GLU A 116 0.44 3.15 -7.32
N LEU A 117 -0.05 3.17 -8.57
CA LEU A 117 0.67 3.79 -9.68
C LEU A 117 0.82 5.31 -9.49
N ASP A 118 -0.22 5.97 -8.99
CA ASP A 118 -0.16 7.40 -8.67
C ASP A 118 0.85 7.68 -7.55
N ARG A 119 0.89 6.83 -6.51
CA ARG A 119 1.89 6.91 -5.42
C ARG A 119 3.32 6.79 -5.94
N LYS A 120 3.58 5.85 -6.86
CA LYS A 120 4.90 5.69 -7.49
C LYS A 120 5.26 6.91 -8.32
N THR A 121 4.32 7.43 -9.10
CA THR A 121 4.52 8.66 -9.90
C THR A 121 4.90 9.84 -9.00
N PHE A 122 4.18 10.02 -7.89
CA PHE A 122 4.52 11.01 -6.88
C PHE A 122 5.95 10.80 -6.34
N PHE A 123 6.30 9.58 -5.92
CA PHE A 123 7.64 9.28 -5.41
C PHE A 123 8.74 9.63 -6.42
N TYR A 124 8.57 9.29 -7.70
CA TYR A 124 9.54 9.65 -8.74
C TYR A 124 9.63 11.15 -8.97
N SER A 125 8.51 11.88 -8.87
CA SER A 125 8.55 13.35 -8.99
C SER A 125 9.43 13.98 -7.91
N MET A 126 9.45 13.42 -6.69
CA MET A 126 10.26 13.93 -5.57
C MET A 126 11.78 13.85 -5.81
N LEU A 127 12.22 13.12 -6.85
CA LEU A 127 13.62 13.11 -7.27
C LEU A 127 14.01 14.42 -7.98
N VAL A 128 13.07 15.11 -8.64
CA VAL A 128 13.36 16.31 -9.43
C VAL A 128 13.93 17.46 -8.57
N PRO A 129 13.32 17.83 -7.42
CA PRO A 129 13.90 18.84 -6.52
C PRO A 129 15.30 18.48 -6.00
N ILE A 130 15.59 17.19 -5.84
CA ILE A 130 16.89 16.71 -5.36
C ILE A 130 17.95 16.83 -6.46
N MET A 131 17.60 16.47 -7.70
CA MET A 131 18.49 16.51 -8.85
C MET A 131 18.81 17.93 -9.35
N ASN A 132 17.91 18.89 -9.09
CA ASN A 132 18.08 20.29 -9.49
C ASN A 132 18.92 21.13 -8.51
N LYS A 133 19.41 20.53 -7.41
CA LYS A 133 20.30 21.17 -6.44
C LYS A 133 21.76 21.07 -6.88
#